data_AF-A0A0D2NDT3-F1
#
_entry.id   AF-A0A0D2NDT3-F1
#
_cell.length_a   1.000
_cell.length_b   1.000
_cell.length_c   1.000
_cell.angle_alpha   90.00
_cell.angle_beta   90.00
_cell.angle_gamma   90.00
#
_symmetry.space_group_name_H-M   'P 1'
#
loop_
_entity.id
_entity.type
_entity.pdbx_description
1 polymer ?
#
loop_
_entity_poly.entity_id
_entity_poly.type
_entity_poly.pdbx_seq_one_letter_code
_entity_poly.pdbx_strand_id
1 'polypeptide(L)'
;MSDQLYTYLLQHTREPQVLRELREATNGMQGANMQVAPEQGAFMALLAELTGARRCVEVGVYTGYSSLAVALVGAACARGRPAAKKGWCGHLDAPPAASL
;
A
#
# COMPACT_ATOMS: atom_id res chain seq x y z
N MET A 1 14.71 15.84 -5.84
CA MET A 1 15.40 14.92 -4.91
C MET A 1 16.75 14.60 -5.52
N SER A 2 17.83 14.50 -4.74
CA SER A 2 19.12 14.06 -5.29
C SER A 2 19.14 12.53 -5.45
N ASP A 3 19.93 12.04 -6.40
CA ASP A 3 20.09 10.60 -6.64
C ASP A 3 20.64 9.86 -5.42
N GLN A 4 21.50 10.53 -4.65
CA GLN A 4 22.03 10.01 -3.39
C GLN A 4 20.91 9.77 -2.37
N LEU A 5 20.01 10.74 -2.20
CA LEU A 5 18.89 10.61 -1.26
C LEU A 5 17.88 9.56 -1.74
N TYR A 6 17.67 9.48 -3.06
CA TYR A 6 16.79 8.46 -3.64
C TYR A 6 17.35 7.05 -3.44
N THR A 7 18.66 6.86 -3.67
CA THR A 7 19.34 5.59 -3.41
C THR A 7 19.24 5.20 -1.94
N TYR A 8 19.44 6.15 -1.03
CA TYR A 8 19.26 5.93 0.40
C TYR A 8 17.84 5.46 0.75
N LEU A 9 16.81 6.09 0.17
CA LEU A 9 15.42 5.69 0.36
C LEU A 9 15.17 4.24 -0.12
N LEU A 10 15.66 3.90 -1.31
CA LEU A 10 15.50 2.55 -1.87
C LEU A 10 16.18 1.49 -1.01
N GLN A 11 17.38 1.75 -0.51
CA GLN A 11 18.11 0.83 0.38
C GLN A 11 17.37 0.56 1.70
N HIS A 12 16.56 1.51 2.16
CA HIS A 12 15.79 1.39 3.41
C HIS A 12 14.32 1.01 3.18
N THR A 13 13.91 0.79 1.93
CA THR A 13 12.57 0.32 1.58
C THR A 13 12.54 -1.20 1.64
N ARG A 14 11.57 -1.76 2.37
CA ARG A 14 11.36 -3.21 2.44
C ARG A 14 10.51 -3.66 1.26
N GLU A 15 11.14 -4.36 0.32
CA GLU A 15 10.49 -4.96 -0.84
C GLU A 15 10.45 -6.50 -0.71
N PRO A 16 9.26 -7.11 -0.57
CA PRO A 16 9.06 -8.56 -0.68
C PRO A 16 9.69 -9.16 -1.94
N GLN A 17 10.25 -10.36 -1.83
CA GLN A 17 10.94 -11.03 -2.95
C GLN A 17 10.07 -11.15 -4.21
N VAL A 18 8.80 -11.53 -4.06
CA VAL A 18 7.87 -11.66 -5.21
C VAL A 18 7.64 -10.34 -5.95
N LEU A 19 7.68 -9.21 -5.24
CA LEU A 19 7.57 -7.89 -5.86
C LEU A 19 8.84 -7.53 -6.62
N ARG A 20 10.01 -7.83 -6.05
CA ARG A 20 11.29 -7.65 -6.73
C ARG A 20 11.36 -8.42 -8.04
N GLU A 21 11.00 -9.70 -8.01
CA GLU A 21 10.96 -10.57 -9.18
C GLU A 21 10.03 -10.01 -10.26
N LEU A 22 8.84 -9.54 -9.87
CA LEU A 22 7.89 -8.91 -10.79
C LEU A 22 8.43 -7.60 -11.38
N ARG A 23 9.11 -6.79 -10.58
CA ARG A 23 9.73 -5.54 -11.03
C ARG A 23 10.84 -5.81 -12.05
N GLU A 24 11.72 -6.75 -11.74
CA GLU A 24 12.81 -7.17 -12.65
C GLU A 24 12.26 -7.75 -13.96
N ALA A 25 11.21 -8.56 -13.91
CA ALA A 25 10.55 -9.07 -15.11
C ALA A 25 9.91 -7.94 -15.95
N THR A 26 9.29 -6.96 -15.30
CA THR A 26 8.62 -5.84 -15.98
C THR A 26 9.62 -4.88 -16.63
N ASN A 27 10.82 -4.72 -16.08
CA ASN A 27 11.88 -3.86 -16.63
C ASN A 27 12.28 -4.22 -18.06
N GLY A 28 12.06 -5.48 -18.50
CA GLY A 28 12.32 -5.93 -19.87
C GLY A 28 11.17 -5.69 -20.85
N MET A 29 10.03 -5.15 -20.41
CA MET A 29 8.81 -5.04 -21.22
C MET A 29 8.64 -3.64 -21.82
N GLN A 30 7.92 -3.56 -22.94
CA GLN A 30 7.46 -2.27 -23.45
C GLN A 30 6.57 -1.59 -22.40
N GLY A 31 6.87 -0.32 -22.13
CA GLY A 31 6.15 0.47 -21.12
C GLY A 31 6.58 0.17 -19.67
N ALA A 32 7.78 -0.36 -19.45
CA ALA A 32 8.34 -0.59 -18.12
C ALA A 32 8.24 0.63 -17.18
N ASN A 33 8.29 1.84 -17.73
CA ASN A 33 8.13 3.10 -17.00
C ASN A 33 6.71 3.33 -16.43
N MET A 34 5.72 2.52 -16.81
CA MET A 34 4.39 2.52 -16.19
C MET A 34 4.38 1.82 -14.83
N GLN A 35 5.45 1.12 -14.48
CA GLN A 35 5.55 0.42 -13.20
C GLN A 35 5.73 1.38 -12.03
N VAL A 36 5.05 1.08 -10.93
CA VAL A 36 5.17 1.77 -9.65
C VAL A 36 6.52 1.45 -8.99
N ALA A 37 7.17 2.45 -8.39
CA ALA A 37 8.45 2.27 -7.72
C ALA A 37 8.30 1.48 -6.39
N PRO A 38 9.36 0.79 -5.91
CA PRO A 38 9.28 -0.05 -4.71
C PRO A 38 8.74 0.65 -3.46
N GLU A 39 9.21 1.87 -3.22
CA GLU A 39 8.83 2.75 -2.10
C GLU A 39 7.37 3.17 -2.17
N GLN A 40 6.82 3.34 -3.37
CA GLN A 40 5.41 3.63 -3.57
C GLN A 40 4.54 2.40 -3.27
N GLY A 41 4.96 1.21 -3.71
CA GLY A 41 4.30 -0.05 -3.37
C GLY A 41 4.27 -0.31 -1.85
N ALA A 42 5.39 -0.05 -1.18
CA ALA A 42 5.47 -0.13 0.29
C ALA A 42 4.55 0.87 0.98
N PHE A 43 4.44 2.09 0.46
CA PHE A 43 3.51 3.10 0.98
C PHE A 43 2.04 2.69 0.79
N MET A 44 1.67 2.16 -0.37
CA MET A 44 0.32 1.66 -0.63
C MET A 44 -0.05 0.48 0.29
N ALA A 45 0.89 -0.45 0.51
CA ALA A 45 0.74 -1.56 1.44
C ALA A 45 0.51 -1.06 2.88
N LEU A 46 1.26 -0.04 3.32
CA LEU A 46 1.07 0.60 4.62
C LEU A 46 -0.32 1.24 4.74
N LEU A 47 -0.78 1.98 3.72
CA LEU A 47 -2.11 2.59 3.72
C LEU A 47 -3.22 1.54 3.80
N ALA A 48 -3.10 0.45 3.03
CA ALA A 48 -4.05 -0.66 3.06
C ALA A 48 -4.10 -1.32 4.46
N GLU A 49 -2.95 -1.43 5.14
CA GLU A 49 -2.91 -1.94 6.51
C GLU A 49 -3.58 -0.99 7.51
N LEU A 50 -3.20 0.28 7.49
CA LEU A 50 -3.66 1.29 8.45
C LEU A 50 -5.17 1.54 8.35
N THR A 51 -5.70 1.52 7.12
CA THR A 51 -7.14 1.67 6.87
C THR A 51 -7.93 0.39 7.13
N GLY A 52 -7.25 -0.75 7.34
CA GLY A 52 -7.89 -2.04 7.49
C GLY A 52 -8.67 -2.48 6.24
N ALA A 53 -8.25 -2.04 5.05
CA ALA A 53 -8.95 -2.30 3.80
C ALA A 53 -9.21 -3.80 3.60
N ARG A 54 -10.45 -4.15 3.25
CA ARG A 54 -10.88 -5.53 2.94
C ARG A 54 -11.24 -5.72 1.47
N ARG A 55 -11.57 -4.62 0.81
CA ARG A 55 -11.96 -4.57 -0.61
C ARG A 55 -11.21 -3.39 -1.21
N CYS A 56 -10.41 -3.67 -2.22
CA CYS A 56 -9.63 -2.67 -2.94
C CYS A 56 -10.02 -2.77 -4.42
N VAL A 57 -10.24 -1.64 -5.06
CA VAL A 57 -10.44 -1.54 -6.50
C VAL A 57 -9.24 -0.79 -7.06
N GLU A 58 -8.61 -1.35 -8.07
CA GLU A 58 -7.50 -0.72 -8.77
C GLU A 58 -7.89 -0.46 -10.23
N VAL A 59 -7.67 0.77 -10.68
CA VAL A 59 -7.93 1.19 -12.05
C VAL A 59 -6.58 1.47 -12.70
N GLY A 60 -6.21 0.64 -13.68
CA GLY A 60 -4.88 0.63 -14.29
C GLY A 60 -3.92 -0.26 -13.50
N VAL A 61 -3.85 -1.54 -13.88
CA VAL A 61 -3.09 -2.58 -13.16
C VAL A 61 -1.71 -2.83 -13.77
N TYR A 62 -1.54 -2.60 -15.08
CA TYR A 62 -0.36 -2.99 -15.85
C TYR A 62 0.09 -4.44 -15.54
N THR A 63 1.31 -4.65 -15.06
CA THR A 63 1.83 -5.98 -14.66
C THR A 63 1.43 -6.40 -13.24
N GLY A 64 0.70 -5.56 -12.50
CA GLY A 64 0.10 -5.92 -11.21
C GLY A 64 0.97 -5.71 -9.98
N TYR A 65 2.06 -4.93 -10.08
CA TYR A 65 2.95 -4.65 -8.94
C TYR A 65 2.23 -4.00 -7.76
N SER A 66 1.45 -2.95 -8.01
CA SER A 66 0.63 -2.25 -7.02
C SER A 66 -0.46 -3.15 -6.43
N SER A 67 -1.17 -3.92 -7.29
CA SER A 67 -2.17 -4.89 -6.85
C SER A 67 -1.57 -5.91 -5.90
N LEU A 68 -0.40 -6.46 -6.25
CA LEU A 68 0.28 -7.46 -5.45
C LEU A 68 0.76 -6.89 -4.11
N ALA A 69 1.31 -5.66 -4.12
CA ALA A 69 1.74 -5.00 -2.89
C ALA A 69 0.60 -4.83 -1.88
N VAL A 70 -0.59 -4.40 -2.34
CA VAL A 70 -1.78 -4.28 -1.51
C VAL A 70 -2.30 -5.65 -1.06
N ALA A 71 -2.34 -6.63 -1.96
CA ALA A 71 -2.86 -7.96 -1.67
C ALA A 71 -2.04 -8.72 -0.60
N LEU A 72 -0.71 -8.54 -0.59
CA LEU A 72 0.18 -9.18 0.39
C LEU A 72 -0.18 -8.81 1.83
N VAL A 73 -0.68 -7.59 2.06
CA VAL A 73 -1.14 -7.16 3.40
C VAL A 73 -2.62 -7.47 3.62
N GLY A 74 -3.42 -7.38 2.56
CA GLY A 74 -4.83 -7.76 2.56
C GLY A 74 -5.08 -9.20 3.02
N ALA A 75 -4.20 -10.15 2.68
CA ALA A 75 -4.30 -11.54 3.14
C ALA A 75 -4.14 -11.69 4.66
N ALA A 76 -3.42 -10.80 5.33
CA ALA A 76 -3.33 -10.75 6.80
C ALA A 76 -4.55 -10.04 7.42
N CYS A 77 -5.08 -9.02 6.73
CA CYS A 77 -6.27 -8.29 7.13
C CYS A 77 -7.56 -9.14 7.01
N ALA A 78 -7.74 -9.87 5.91
CA ALA A 78 -8.89 -10.74 5.66
C ALA A 78 -9.01 -11.92 6.66
N ARG A 79 -7.89 -12.33 7.27
CA ARG A 79 -7.83 -13.39 8.29
C ARG A 79 -8.34 -12.99 9.68
N GLY A 80 -9.09 -11.90 9.80
CA GLY A 80 -9.71 -11.50 11.06
C GLY A 80 -8.67 -11.21 12.13
N ARG A 81 -7.88 -10.14 11.95
CA ARG A 81 -7.19 -9.52 13.08
C ARG A 81 -8.28 -9.17 14.11
N PRO A 82 -8.25 -9.66 15.36
CA PRO A 82 -9.19 -9.18 16.37
C PRO A 82 -9.06 -7.66 16.37
N ALA A 83 -10.19 -6.96 16.26
CA ALA A 83 -10.23 -5.51 16.20
C ALA A 83 -9.25 -4.99 17.25
N ALA A 84 -8.23 -4.24 16.81
CA ALA A 84 -7.30 -3.60 17.71
C ALA A 84 -8.16 -2.91 18.77
N LYS A 85 -7.98 -3.33 20.03
CA LYS A 85 -8.85 -3.00 21.15
C LYS A 85 -9.16 -1.50 21.13
N LYS A 86 -10.45 -1.17 21.34
CA LYS A 86 -10.97 0.14 21.76
C LYS A 86 -9.88 0.97 22.45
N GLY A 87 -9.31 1.92 21.71
CA GLY A 87 -8.25 2.79 22.21
C GLY A 87 -8.05 4.05 21.38
N TRP A 88 -8.60 4.11 20.17
CA TRP A 88 -8.61 5.30 19.33
C TRP A 88 -10.03 5.83 19.09
N CYS A 89 -10.88 5.79 20.13
CA CYS A 89 -12.04 6.66 20.22
C CYS A 89 -11.67 7.79 21.19
N GLY A 90 -11.13 8.86 20.64
CA GLY A 90 -10.89 10.10 21.36
C GLY A 90 -10.87 11.23 20.35
N HIS A 91 -11.94 12.05 20.37
CA HIS A 91 -12.00 13.40 19.82
C HIS A 91 -12.29 13.58 18.33
N LEU A 92 -13.38 13.01 17.81
CA LEU A 92 -14.15 13.67 16.74
C LEU A 92 -15.64 13.30 16.90
N ASP A 93 -16.27 13.76 17.98
CA ASP A 93 -17.73 13.74 18.07
C ASP A 93 -18.30 14.81 17.13
N ALA A 94 -19.11 14.38 16.15
CA ALA A 94 -19.88 15.27 15.29
C ALA A 94 -20.93 16.02 16.13
N PRO A 95 -21.19 17.31 15.85
CA PRO A 95 -22.20 18.05 16.62
C PRO A 95 -23.60 17.47 16.35
N PRO A 96 -24.48 17.42 17.37
CA PRO A 96 -25.83 16.91 17.20
C PRO A 96 -26.63 17.84 16.27
N ALA A 97 -27.38 17.24 15.36
CA ALA A 97 -28.32 17.94 14.49
C ALA A 97 -29.35 18.69 15.35
N ALA A 98 -29.36 20.02 15.23
CA ALA A 98 -30.40 20.85 15.81
C ALA A 98 -31.70 20.65 15.01
N SER A 99 -32.70 20.05 15.67
CA SER A 99 -34.07 20.02 15.19
C SER A 99 -34.74 21.36 15.52
N LEU A 100 -35.10 22.12 14.50
CA LEU A 100 -36.16 23.15 14.53
C LEU A 100 -37.12 22.87 13.40
#